data_AF-A0A1X7TI40-F1
#
_entry.id   AF-A0A1X7TI40-F1
#
_cell.length_a   1.000
_cell.length_b   1.000
_cell.length_c   1.000
_cell.angle_alpha   90.00
_cell.angle_beta   90.00
_cell.angle_gamma   90.00
#
_symmetry.space_group_name_H-M   'P 1'
#
loop_
_entity.id
_entity.type
_entity.pdbx_description
1 polymer ?
#
loop_
_entity_poly.entity_id
_entity_poly.type
_entity_poly.pdbx_seq_one_letter_code
_entity_poly.pdbx_strand_id
1 'polypeptide(L)'
;MREIYTAVAYDHNKLKSFVKILCKTEDAVNMADDLLQDIEKVIVTESLTDSTNEPVTDQATVPTSGNISRPQTEIQLYITQIYNDCFDKMTWNYGSFYFKVTRLVSTNSTIDQLEDFKEYISYCCSDLSPQLVMATTVKDVMKVVKTKCNVINIAPVEEVVSFYSITEANPLISDYKATLDEFCHTFKLQFLNNKKLSTDNFLVCETIEFVLDWDPAEHLLNDIRRLMEKAFQGLSRRIIVKSMHKGNSIVIICGAPTHLMNALQLRARDNLTVLQEEFALMRLKIGHCTVYDRTIRNKELKIVAEEIELCEGELVKMNS
;
A
#
# COMPACT_ATOMS: atom_id res chain seq x y z
N MET A 1 18.82 -12.93 -12.67
CA MET A 1 18.13 -12.25 -11.55
C MET A 1 16.62 -12.49 -11.54
N ARG A 2 15.87 -12.15 -12.61
CA ARG A 2 14.39 -12.35 -12.66
C ARG A 2 13.94 -13.81 -12.49
N GLU A 3 14.66 -14.76 -13.09
CA GLU A 3 14.36 -16.20 -12.97
C GLU A 3 14.63 -16.76 -11.56
N ILE A 4 15.67 -16.25 -10.89
CA ILE A 4 16.03 -16.63 -9.51
C ILE A 4 14.94 -16.14 -8.55
N TYR A 5 14.45 -14.91 -8.77
CA TYR A 5 13.37 -14.32 -7.97
C TYR A 5 12.05 -15.09 -8.09
N THR A 6 11.64 -15.44 -9.32
CA THR A 6 10.43 -16.24 -9.55
C THR A 6 10.54 -17.64 -8.94
N ALA A 7 11.74 -18.25 -8.99
CA ALA A 7 11.96 -19.57 -8.41
C ALA A 7 11.88 -19.57 -6.87
N VAL A 8 12.39 -18.54 -6.21
CA VAL A 8 12.36 -18.40 -4.74
C VAL A 8 10.96 -18.10 -4.21
N ALA A 9 10.17 -17.26 -4.90
CA ALA A 9 8.82 -16.91 -4.48
C ALA A 9 7.82 -18.08 -4.58
N TYR A 10 8.07 -19.04 -5.48
CA TYR A 10 7.20 -20.21 -5.68
C TYR A 10 7.52 -21.37 -4.72
N ASP A 11 8.75 -21.44 -4.22
CA ASP A 11 9.22 -22.49 -3.31
C ASP A 11 10.36 -21.97 -2.41
N HIS A 12 9.99 -21.60 -1.19
CA HIS A 12 10.92 -21.07 -0.18
C HIS A 12 12.05 -22.07 0.19
N ASN A 13 11.91 -23.37 -0.11
CA ASN A 13 12.99 -24.35 0.07
C ASN A 13 14.11 -24.19 -0.97
N LYS A 14 13.85 -23.52 -2.10
CA LYS A 14 14.88 -23.17 -3.09
C LYS A 14 15.79 -22.06 -2.57
N LEU A 15 15.28 -21.18 -1.72
CA LEU A 15 16.11 -20.19 -1.02
C LEU A 15 17.08 -20.89 -0.05
N LYS A 16 16.60 -21.86 0.72
CA LYS A 16 17.48 -22.70 1.57
C LYS A 16 18.53 -23.46 0.75
N SER A 17 18.16 -23.93 -0.44
CA SER A 17 19.08 -24.61 -1.36
C SER A 17 20.13 -23.65 -1.94
N PHE A 18 19.74 -22.41 -2.26
CA PHE A 18 20.64 -21.35 -2.70
C PHE A 18 21.62 -20.94 -1.61
N VAL A 19 21.15 -20.76 -0.37
CA VAL A 19 22.03 -20.47 0.78
C VAL A 19 23.00 -21.62 1.04
N LYS A 20 22.55 -22.89 0.95
CA LYS A 20 23.44 -24.07 1.00
C LYS A 20 24.50 -24.10 -0.10
N ILE A 21 24.25 -23.46 -1.26
CA ILE A 21 25.24 -23.32 -2.32
C ILE A 21 26.22 -22.20 -1.97
N LEU A 22 25.74 -21.07 -1.44
CA LEU A 22 26.58 -19.96 -0.98
C LEU A 22 27.51 -20.35 0.18
N CYS A 23 27.06 -21.21 1.11
CA CYS A 23 27.89 -21.76 2.17
C CYS A 23 29.08 -22.62 1.66
N LYS A 24 29.09 -23.01 0.38
CA LYS A 24 30.20 -23.78 -0.22
C LYS A 24 31.31 -22.90 -0.81
N THR A 25 31.12 -21.59 -0.82
CA THR A 25 32.10 -20.61 -1.33
C THR A 25 32.68 -19.81 -0.18
N GLU A 26 33.99 -19.93 0.06
CA GLU A 26 34.69 -19.31 1.21
C GLU A 26 34.41 -17.80 1.35
N ASP A 27 34.32 -17.08 0.23
CA ASP A 27 34.07 -15.62 0.23
C ASP A 27 32.62 -15.22 0.58
N ALA A 28 31.67 -16.16 0.51
CA ALA A 28 30.23 -15.90 0.68
C ALA A 28 29.64 -16.55 1.94
N VAL A 29 30.44 -17.25 2.76
CA VAL A 29 29.98 -17.97 3.96
C VAL A 29 29.29 -17.03 4.95
N ASN A 30 29.91 -15.89 5.27
CA ASN A 30 29.33 -14.95 6.25
C ASN A 30 27.98 -14.39 5.77
N MET A 31 27.87 -14.07 4.48
CA MET A 31 26.61 -13.62 3.88
C MET A 31 25.55 -14.74 3.87
N ALA A 32 25.97 -15.98 3.66
CA ALA A 32 25.10 -17.14 3.68
C ALA A 32 24.54 -17.41 5.09
N ASP A 33 25.36 -17.29 6.12
CA ASP A 33 24.97 -17.48 7.52
C ASP A 33 23.97 -16.42 8.00
N ASP A 34 24.21 -15.14 7.66
CA ASP A 34 23.27 -14.04 7.93
C ASP A 34 21.91 -14.30 7.25
N LEU A 35 21.93 -14.73 5.97
CA LEU A 35 20.72 -15.09 5.22
C LEU A 35 19.98 -16.27 5.85
N LEU A 36 20.71 -17.28 6.33
CA LEU A 36 20.12 -18.48 6.92
C LEU A 36 19.41 -18.14 8.23
N GLN A 37 20.01 -17.27 9.04
CA GLN A 37 19.41 -16.79 10.29
C GLN A 37 18.12 -15.98 10.03
N ASP A 38 18.10 -15.13 9.01
CA ASP A 38 16.91 -14.35 8.65
C ASP A 38 15.79 -15.23 8.09
N ILE A 39 16.11 -16.28 7.33
CA ILE A 39 15.14 -17.26 6.83
C ILE A 39 14.50 -18.03 7.98
N GLU A 40 15.26 -18.44 8.99
CA GLU A 40 14.73 -19.19 10.14
C GLU A 40 13.81 -18.34 11.01
N LYS A 41 14.13 -17.06 11.22
CA LYS A 41 13.25 -16.12 11.96
C LYS A 41 11.89 -15.95 11.28
N VAL A 42 11.86 -15.83 9.95
CA VAL A 42 10.61 -15.62 9.20
C VAL A 42 9.75 -16.89 9.18
N ILE A 43 10.35 -18.06 8.94
CA ILE A 43 9.60 -19.33 8.81
C ILE A 43 9.07 -19.83 10.17
N VAL A 44 9.81 -19.66 11.26
CA VAL A 44 9.35 -20.08 12.60
C VAL A 44 8.18 -19.22 13.08
N THR A 45 8.11 -17.97 12.65
CA THR A 45 7.03 -17.04 13.03
C THR A 45 5.69 -17.41 12.38
N GLU A 46 5.69 -17.97 11.16
CA GLU A 46 4.47 -18.42 10.46
C GLU A 46 3.87 -19.71 11.08
N SER A 47 4.69 -20.55 11.72
CA SER A 47 4.24 -21.81 12.33
C SER A 47 3.49 -21.64 13.65
N LEU A 48 3.64 -20.51 14.35
CA LEU A 48 3.10 -20.30 15.69
C LEU A 48 1.75 -19.57 15.71
N THR A 49 1.31 -19.02 14.58
CA THR A 49 0.04 -18.27 14.47
C THR A 49 -1.18 -19.12 14.14
N ASP A 50 -1.04 -20.44 13.93
CA ASP A 50 -2.12 -21.31 13.45
C ASP A 50 -2.68 -22.26 14.52
N SER A 51 -2.50 -21.97 15.81
CA SER A 51 -2.99 -22.88 16.87
C SER A 51 -3.30 -22.17 18.19
N THR A 52 -4.44 -21.47 18.28
CA THR A 52 -5.32 -21.51 19.46
C THR A 52 -6.58 -20.67 19.25
N ASN A 53 -7.73 -21.32 19.14
CA ASN A 53 -9.03 -20.76 19.56
C ASN A 53 -9.96 -21.92 19.89
N GLU A 54 -10.11 -22.21 21.19
CA GLU A 54 -11.41 -22.34 21.86
C GLU A 54 -11.18 -22.57 23.37
N PRO A 55 -11.97 -21.91 24.23
CA PRO A 55 -12.70 -22.73 25.17
C PRO A 55 -14.19 -22.36 25.32
N VAL A 56 -14.94 -23.44 25.43
CA VAL A 56 -16.31 -23.69 25.92
C VAL A 56 -16.79 -22.73 27.02
N THR A 57 -18.05 -22.29 26.91
CA THR A 57 -18.79 -21.61 27.99
C THR A 57 -20.01 -22.44 28.39
N ASP A 58 -20.04 -22.89 29.65
CA ASP A 58 -21.24 -23.41 30.33
C ASP A 58 -21.85 -22.37 31.28
N GLN A 59 -23.15 -22.52 31.52
CA GLN A 59 -24.13 -21.60 32.08
C GLN A 59 -24.03 -21.31 33.60
N ALA A 60 -24.53 -20.15 34.06
CA ALA A 60 -25.66 -20.01 35.02
C ALA A 60 -25.76 -18.63 35.77
N THR A 61 -26.76 -17.83 35.36
CA THR A 61 -27.88 -17.18 36.12
C THR A 61 -27.74 -16.26 37.39
N VAL A 62 -28.15 -14.98 37.19
CA VAL A 62 -29.02 -14.01 37.95
C VAL A 62 -28.51 -13.23 39.23
N PRO A 63 -29.17 -12.11 39.65
CA PRO A 63 -28.87 -10.70 39.29
C PRO A 63 -28.63 -9.79 40.53
N THR A 64 -28.47 -8.47 40.36
CA THR A 64 -29.26 -7.42 41.07
C THR A 64 -28.78 -5.98 40.75
N SER A 65 -29.78 -5.14 40.43
CA SER A 65 -29.92 -3.69 40.64
C SER A 65 -28.96 -2.68 39.98
N GLY A 66 -29.51 -2.01 38.97
CA GLY A 66 -29.86 -0.59 39.10
C GLY A 66 -28.72 0.41 38.96
N ASN A 67 -28.57 0.96 37.75
CA ASN A 67 -28.56 2.40 37.52
C ASN A 67 -28.88 2.68 36.06
N ILE A 68 -29.98 3.42 35.85
CA ILE A 68 -30.40 3.92 34.54
C ILE A 68 -29.40 5.01 34.15
N SER A 69 -28.35 4.62 33.43
CA SER A 69 -27.57 5.55 32.62
C SER A 69 -28.06 5.45 31.18
N ARG A 70 -28.59 6.57 30.69
CA ARG A 70 -29.11 6.78 29.35
C ARG A 70 -28.03 6.37 28.32
N PRO A 71 -28.29 5.47 27.35
CA PRO A 71 -27.24 5.03 26.44
C PRO A 71 -26.90 6.17 25.46
N GLN A 72 -25.69 6.71 25.56
CA GLN A 72 -25.08 7.60 24.57
C GLN A 72 -24.60 6.85 23.30
N THR A 73 -25.26 5.74 22.94
CA THR A 73 -24.69 4.75 22.02
C THR A 73 -25.30 4.76 20.61
N GLU A 74 -26.37 5.51 20.34
CA GLU A 74 -27.03 5.48 19.01
C GLU A 74 -26.40 6.38 17.95
N ILE A 75 -25.69 7.46 18.30
CA ILE A 75 -25.22 8.44 17.32
C ILE A 75 -23.96 7.97 16.58
N GLN A 76 -23.05 7.23 17.23
CA GLN A 76 -21.82 6.72 16.58
C GLN A 76 -22.08 5.56 15.61
N LEU A 77 -23.07 4.71 15.90
CA LEU A 77 -23.45 3.58 15.05
C LEU A 77 -24.05 4.05 13.71
N TYR A 78 -24.97 5.02 13.73
CA TYR A 78 -25.56 5.58 12.51
C TYR A 78 -24.55 6.35 11.65
N ILE A 79 -23.65 7.13 12.25
CA ILE A 79 -22.63 7.88 11.50
C ILE A 79 -21.66 6.92 10.81
N THR A 80 -21.17 5.90 11.53
CA THR A 80 -20.25 4.91 10.94
C THR A 80 -20.92 4.15 9.79
N GLN A 81 -22.22 3.86 9.89
CA GLN A 81 -23.00 3.25 8.82
C GLN A 81 -23.14 4.18 7.60
N ILE A 82 -23.51 5.45 7.78
CA ILE A 82 -23.65 6.43 6.67
C ILE A 82 -22.34 6.60 5.89
N TYR A 83 -21.19 6.65 6.56
CA TYR A 83 -19.90 6.82 5.88
C TYR A 83 -19.36 5.50 5.30
N ASN A 84 -19.69 4.34 5.88
CA ASN A 84 -19.48 3.05 5.20
C ASN A 84 -20.34 2.99 3.92
N ASP A 85 -21.59 3.43 3.98
CA ASP A 85 -22.48 3.53 2.82
C ASP A 85 -21.91 4.48 1.76
N CYS A 86 -21.21 5.56 2.14
CA CYS A 86 -20.52 6.43 1.19
C CYS A 86 -19.38 5.73 0.44
N PHE A 87 -18.57 4.92 1.12
CA PHE A 87 -17.51 4.13 0.46
C PHE A 87 -18.10 3.01 -0.41
N ASP A 88 -19.16 2.35 0.07
CA ASP A 88 -19.84 1.29 -0.67
C ASP A 88 -20.55 1.86 -1.90
N LYS A 89 -21.16 3.04 -1.79
CA LYS A 89 -21.69 3.82 -2.91
C LYS A 89 -20.58 4.12 -3.92
N MET A 90 -19.40 4.53 -3.46
CA MET A 90 -18.27 4.79 -4.36
C MET A 90 -17.78 3.52 -5.04
N THR A 91 -17.78 2.38 -4.34
CA THR A 91 -17.49 1.06 -4.90
C THR A 91 -18.51 0.66 -5.97
N TRP A 92 -19.79 0.95 -5.75
CA TRP A 92 -20.85 0.70 -6.72
C TRP A 92 -20.75 1.61 -7.94
N ASN A 93 -20.43 2.90 -7.73
CA ASN A 93 -20.15 3.86 -8.80
C ASN A 93 -18.99 3.38 -9.67
N TYR A 94 -17.90 2.91 -9.06
CA TYR A 94 -16.77 2.30 -9.75
C TYR A 94 -17.20 1.08 -10.57
N GLY A 95 -17.96 0.16 -9.97
CA GLY A 95 -18.47 -1.02 -10.66
C GLY A 95 -19.34 -0.66 -11.88
N SER A 96 -20.22 0.32 -11.74
CA SER A 96 -21.08 0.83 -12.81
C SER A 96 -20.28 1.50 -13.93
N PHE A 97 -19.33 2.36 -13.58
CA PHE A 97 -18.38 2.97 -14.53
C PHE A 97 -17.65 1.90 -15.33
N TYR A 98 -17.00 0.95 -14.62
CA TYR A 98 -16.20 -0.10 -15.24
C TYR A 98 -17.05 -0.98 -16.17
N PHE A 99 -18.26 -1.33 -15.74
CA PHE A 99 -19.21 -2.11 -16.54
C PHE A 99 -19.59 -1.38 -17.85
N LYS A 100 -19.94 -0.09 -17.76
CA LYS A 100 -20.30 0.72 -18.93
C LYS A 100 -19.14 0.84 -19.91
N VAL A 101 -17.93 1.14 -19.44
CA VAL A 101 -16.74 1.21 -20.29
C VAL A 101 -16.41 -0.14 -20.91
N THR A 102 -16.46 -1.23 -20.13
CA THR A 102 -16.25 -2.59 -20.66
C THR A 102 -17.22 -2.93 -21.79
N ARG A 103 -18.49 -2.50 -21.68
CA ARG A 103 -19.48 -2.66 -22.76
C ARG A 103 -19.13 -1.84 -23.99
N LEU A 104 -18.64 -0.62 -23.84
CA LEU A 104 -18.20 0.21 -24.97
C LEU A 104 -16.99 -0.42 -25.66
N VAL A 105 -15.98 -0.84 -24.89
CA VAL A 105 -14.80 -1.54 -25.43
C VAL A 105 -15.24 -2.78 -26.18
N SER A 106 -16.04 -3.65 -25.56
CA SER A 106 -16.53 -4.89 -26.20
C SER A 106 -17.34 -4.66 -27.48
N THR A 107 -18.06 -3.53 -27.58
CA THR A 107 -18.87 -3.21 -28.78
C THR A 107 -18.02 -2.62 -29.91
N ASN A 108 -16.94 -1.91 -29.57
CA ASN A 108 -16.05 -1.26 -30.52
C ASN A 108 -14.87 -2.14 -30.95
N SER A 109 -14.60 -3.23 -30.24
CA SER A 109 -13.57 -4.21 -30.62
C SER A 109 -14.09 -5.19 -31.68
N THR A 110 -13.30 -5.43 -32.72
CA THR A 110 -13.52 -6.57 -33.63
C THR A 110 -12.88 -7.84 -33.08
N ILE A 111 -13.30 -9.02 -33.56
CA ILE A 111 -12.73 -10.32 -33.14
C ILE A 111 -11.22 -10.38 -33.45
N ASP A 112 -10.82 -9.79 -34.58
CA ASP A 112 -9.43 -9.81 -35.07
C ASP A 112 -8.47 -8.94 -34.24
N GLN A 113 -9.00 -8.04 -33.38
CA GLN A 113 -8.20 -7.17 -32.52
C GLN A 113 -7.90 -7.76 -31.13
N LEU A 114 -8.45 -8.94 -30.80
CA LEU A 114 -8.28 -9.50 -29.46
C LEU A 114 -6.82 -9.84 -29.15
N GLU A 115 -6.08 -10.41 -30.11
CA GLU A 115 -4.67 -10.76 -29.91
C GLU A 115 -3.80 -9.50 -29.84
N ASP A 116 -4.01 -8.51 -30.72
CA ASP A 116 -3.36 -7.20 -30.64
C ASP A 116 -3.61 -6.53 -29.28
N PHE A 117 -4.83 -6.65 -28.75
CA PHE A 117 -5.18 -6.09 -27.45
C PHE A 117 -4.48 -6.82 -26.31
N LYS A 118 -4.41 -8.15 -26.33
CA LYS A 118 -3.62 -8.92 -25.36
C LYS A 118 -2.15 -8.53 -25.43
N GLU A 119 -1.60 -8.41 -26.64
CA GLU A 119 -0.21 -8.04 -26.84
C GLU A 119 0.08 -6.64 -26.28
N TYR A 120 -0.79 -5.66 -26.59
CA TYR A 120 -0.72 -4.31 -26.03
C TYR A 120 -0.71 -4.31 -24.49
N ILE A 121 -1.66 -5.01 -23.85
CA ILE A 121 -1.69 -5.10 -22.38
C ILE A 121 -0.44 -5.81 -21.84
N SER A 122 0.08 -6.83 -22.53
CA SER A 122 1.30 -7.53 -22.13
C SER A 122 2.53 -6.61 -22.20
N TYR A 123 2.62 -5.72 -23.20
CA TYR A 123 3.67 -4.70 -23.24
C TYR A 123 3.53 -3.67 -22.11
N CYS A 124 2.32 -3.20 -21.84
CA CYS A 124 2.07 -2.20 -20.80
C CYS A 124 2.20 -2.78 -19.37
N CYS A 125 1.84 -4.04 -19.19
CA CYS A 125 1.72 -4.74 -17.91
C CYS A 125 2.17 -6.20 -18.05
N SER A 126 3.49 -6.41 -18.19
CA SER A 126 4.07 -7.73 -18.46
C SER A 126 3.74 -8.82 -17.43
N ASP A 127 3.36 -8.42 -16.21
CA ASP A 127 2.94 -9.32 -15.14
C ASP A 127 1.52 -9.89 -15.34
N LEU A 128 0.70 -9.30 -16.21
CA LEU A 128 -0.62 -9.81 -16.57
C LEU A 128 -0.57 -10.89 -17.67
N SER A 129 0.55 -11.04 -18.37
CA SER A 129 0.71 -11.96 -19.51
C SER A 129 0.19 -13.38 -19.25
N PRO A 130 0.48 -14.03 -18.10
CA PRO A 130 -0.03 -15.37 -17.83
C PRO A 130 -1.56 -15.45 -17.79
N GLN A 131 -2.23 -14.39 -17.32
CA GLN A 131 -3.69 -14.34 -17.21
C GLN A 131 -4.34 -14.05 -18.57
N LEU A 132 -3.63 -13.31 -19.44
CA LEU A 132 -4.10 -12.96 -20.80
C LEU A 132 -4.15 -14.16 -21.74
N VAL A 133 -3.28 -15.17 -21.55
CA VAL A 133 -3.29 -16.40 -22.36
C VAL A 133 -4.64 -17.11 -22.29
N MET A 134 -5.28 -17.09 -21.12
CA MET A 134 -6.58 -17.75 -20.90
C MET A 134 -7.78 -16.88 -21.29
N ALA A 135 -7.58 -15.61 -21.61
CA ALA A 135 -8.66 -14.71 -21.99
C ALA A 135 -9.11 -15.04 -23.42
N THR A 136 -10.39 -15.38 -23.62
CA THR A 136 -10.94 -15.71 -24.95
C THR A 136 -11.83 -14.60 -25.51
N THR A 137 -12.12 -13.59 -24.70
CA THR A 137 -12.95 -12.44 -25.10
C THR A 137 -12.34 -11.14 -24.60
N VAL A 138 -12.70 -10.02 -25.24
CA VAL A 138 -12.36 -8.67 -24.78
C VAL A 138 -12.83 -8.43 -23.35
N LYS A 139 -13.98 -8.99 -22.96
CA LYS A 139 -14.48 -8.92 -21.58
C LYS A 139 -13.57 -9.64 -20.61
N ASP A 140 -12.97 -10.77 -21.00
CA ASP A 140 -12.02 -11.49 -20.15
C ASP A 140 -10.71 -10.72 -20.01
N VAL A 141 -10.20 -10.12 -21.09
CA VAL A 141 -9.05 -9.21 -21.02
C VAL A 141 -9.35 -8.03 -20.10
N MET A 142 -10.55 -7.42 -20.21
CA MET A 142 -10.97 -6.36 -19.29
C MET A 142 -11.02 -6.86 -17.83
N LYS A 143 -11.51 -8.06 -17.53
CA LYS A 143 -11.43 -8.61 -16.16
C LYS A 143 -9.99 -8.68 -15.64
N VAL A 144 -9.03 -9.04 -16.50
CA VAL A 144 -7.60 -9.04 -16.15
C VAL A 144 -7.12 -7.60 -15.91
N VAL A 145 -7.44 -6.65 -16.79
CA VAL A 145 -7.09 -5.22 -16.61
C VAL A 145 -7.67 -4.66 -15.31
N LYS A 146 -8.89 -5.05 -14.93
CA LYS A 146 -9.55 -4.62 -13.69
C LYS A 146 -8.70 -4.91 -12.45
N THR A 147 -7.86 -5.93 -12.47
CA THR A 147 -6.97 -6.26 -11.34
C THR A 147 -5.91 -5.19 -11.08
N LYS A 148 -5.59 -4.35 -12.07
CA LYS A 148 -4.71 -3.18 -11.93
C LYS A 148 -5.45 -1.89 -11.62
N CYS A 149 -6.76 -1.95 -11.53
CA CYS A 149 -7.61 -0.81 -11.22
C CYS A 149 -8.14 -0.91 -9.79
N ASN A 150 -8.50 0.23 -9.21
CA ASN A 150 -9.29 0.28 -7.98
C ASN A 150 -10.19 1.52 -8.01
N VAL A 151 -10.92 1.76 -6.92
CA VAL A 151 -11.85 2.88 -6.78
C VAL A 151 -11.17 4.25 -7.00
N ILE A 152 -9.87 4.35 -6.78
CA ILE A 152 -9.11 5.59 -6.92
C ILE A 152 -8.34 5.61 -8.25
N ASN A 153 -7.80 4.46 -8.68
CA ASN A 153 -6.97 4.36 -9.87
C ASN A 153 -7.72 3.69 -11.03
N ILE A 154 -8.09 4.50 -12.02
CA ILE A 154 -8.69 4.05 -13.29
C ILE A 154 -7.75 4.17 -14.49
N ALA A 155 -6.48 4.53 -14.30
CA ALA A 155 -5.55 4.78 -15.40
C ALA A 155 -5.46 3.64 -16.43
N PRO A 156 -5.45 2.34 -16.03
CA PRO A 156 -5.46 1.25 -17.02
C PRO A 156 -6.70 1.27 -17.93
N VAL A 157 -7.86 1.73 -17.44
CA VAL A 157 -9.07 1.87 -18.26
C VAL A 157 -8.92 3.00 -19.28
N GLU A 158 -8.27 4.10 -18.91
CA GLU A 158 -8.01 5.22 -19.82
C GLU A 158 -7.10 4.81 -20.97
N GLU A 159 -6.06 4.03 -20.69
CA GLU A 159 -5.16 3.47 -21.71
C GLU A 159 -5.91 2.54 -22.67
N VAL A 160 -6.80 1.67 -22.16
CA VAL A 160 -7.65 0.81 -23.01
C VAL A 160 -8.57 1.65 -23.90
N VAL A 161 -9.22 2.67 -23.36
CA VAL A 161 -10.09 3.58 -24.12
C VAL A 161 -9.31 4.30 -25.22
N SER A 162 -8.08 4.72 -24.91
CA SER A 162 -7.18 5.34 -25.87
C SER A 162 -6.75 4.36 -26.97
N PHE A 163 -6.40 3.13 -26.62
CA PHE A 163 -6.01 2.08 -27.57
C PHE A 163 -7.08 1.85 -28.65
N TYR A 164 -8.35 1.77 -28.25
CA TYR A 164 -9.48 1.62 -29.18
C TYR A 164 -10.03 2.96 -29.72
N SER A 165 -9.48 4.11 -29.30
CA SER A 165 -9.96 5.45 -29.68
C SER A 165 -11.46 5.68 -29.42
N ILE A 166 -11.98 5.18 -28.29
CA ILE A 166 -13.42 5.21 -27.96
C ILE A 166 -13.80 6.57 -27.36
N THR A 167 -14.19 7.51 -28.21
CA THR A 167 -14.54 8.87 -27.78
C THR A 167 -15.77 8.93 -26.85
N GLU A 168 -16.69 7.98 -26.98
CA GLU A 168 -17.92 7.86 -26.18
C GLU A 168 -17.64 7.55 -24.70
N ALA A 169 -16.46 7.02 -24.39
CA ALA A 169 -16.05 6.73 -23.01
C ALA A 169 -15.52 7.99 -22.28
N ASN A 170 -15.15 9.05 -23.00
CA ASN A 170 -14.64 10.30 -22.42
C ASN A 170 -15.58 10.93 -21.38
N PRO A 171 -16.89 11.13 -21.65
CA PRO A 171 -17.80 11.65 -20.64
C PRO A 171 -17.89 10.73 -19.42
N LEU A 172 -17.91 9.40 -19.59
CA LEU A 172 -17.95 8.46 -18.47
C LEU A 172 -16.70 8.56 -17.57
N ILE A 173 -15.52 8.71 -18.18
CA ILE A 173 -14.25 8.91 -17.47
C ILE A 173 -14.28 10.24 -16.72
N SER A 174 -14.70 11.31 -17.39
CA SER A 174 -14.77 12.66 -16.80
C SER A 174 -15.73 12.71 -15.61
N ASP A 175 -16.94 12.17 -15.77
CA ASP A 175 -17.95 12.11 -14.72
C ASP A 175 -17.47 11.31 -13.50
N TYR A 176 -16.82 10.17 -13.76
CA TYR A 176 -16.26 9.35 -12.69
C TYR A 176 -15.11 10.08 -11.98
N LYS A 177 -14.22 10.75 -12.71
CA LYS A 177 -13.14 11.55 -12.12
C LYS A 177 -13.67 12.68 -11.27
N ALA A 178 -14.72 13.39 -11.72
CA ALA A 178 -15.37 14.43 -10.93
C ALA A 178 -15.99 13.86 -9.65
N THR A 179 -16.70 12.73 -9.76
CA THR A 179 -17.28 12.03 -8.60
C THR A 179 -16.21 11.59 -7.61
N LEU A 180 -15.10 11.02 -8.11
CA LEU A 180 -13.97 10.61 -7.30
C LEU A 180 -13.29 11.81 -6.62
N ASP A 181 -13.18 12.93 -7.32
CA ASP A 181 -12.57 14.13 -6.76
C ASP A 181 -13.41 14.70 -5.62
N GLU A 182 -14.72 14.82 -5.79
CA GLU A 182 -15.66 15.21 -4.72
C GLU A 182 -15.56 14.24 -3.52
N PHE A 183 -15.52 12.93 -3.80
CA PHE A 183 -15.35 11.91 -2.77
C PHE A 183 -14.04 12.10 -2.00
N CYS A 184 -12.92 12.32 -2.68
CA CYS A 184 -11.63 12.54 -2.03
C CYS A 184 -11.62 13.77 -1.12
N HIS A 185 -12.34 14.83 -1.50
CA HIS A 185 -12.42 16.09 -0.75
C HIS A 185 -13.40 16.05 0.44
N THR A 186 -14.22 15.01 0.55
CA THR A 186 -15.25 14.91 1.60
C THR A 186 -15.06 13.70 2.51
N PHE A 187 -14.34 12.67 2.06
CA PHE A 187 -14.23 11.40 2.79
C PHE A 187 -13.09 11.42 3.82
N LYS A 188 -13.45 11.23 5.10
CA LYS A 188 -12.51 11.16 6.22
C LYS A 188 -11.74 9.83 6.26
N LEU A 189 -10.45 9.89 6.62
CA LEU A 189 -9.57 8.72 6.68
C LEU A 189 -9.98 7.69 7.73
N GLN A 190 -10.61 8.11 8.83
CA GLN A 190 -11.06 7.20 9.89
C GLN A 190 -11.94 6.05 9.36
N PHE A 191 -12.68 6.27 8.27
CA PHE A 191 -13.58 5.28 7.67
C PHE A 191 -12.90 4.34 6.67
N LEU A 192 -11.63 4.59 6.35
CA LEU A 192 -10.78 3.69 5.55
C LEU A 192 -9.87 2.82 6.43
N ASN A 193 -9.90 3.02 7.74
CA ASN A 193 -9.08 2.26 8.67
C ASN A 193 -9.40 0.76 8.58
N ASN A 194 -8.37 -0.07 8.44
CA ASN A 194 -8.45 -1.52 8.23
C ASN A 194 -9.19 -1.97 6.97
N LYS A 195 -9.55 -1.06 6.05
CA LYS A 195 -10.08 -1.44 4.73
C LYS A 195 -8.93 -1.78 3.79
N LYS A 196 -9.05 -2.90 3.08
CA LYS A 196 -8.12 -3.30 2.03
C LYS A 196 -8.54 -2.60 0.72
N LEU A 197 -7.72 -1.66 0.27
CA LEU A 197 -7.99 -0.84 -0.93
C LEU A 197 -7.43 -1.48 -2.22
N SER A 198 -6.45 -2.38 -2.08
CA SER A 198 -5.93 -3.18 -3.19
C SER A 198 -5.80 -4.64 -2.78
N THR A 199 -6.15 -5.54 -3.69
CA THR A 199 -5.95 -7.00 -3.55
C THR A 199 -4.50 -7.43 -3.79
N ASP A 200 -3.66 -6.54 -4.33
CA ASP A 200 -2.28 -6.85 -4.69
C ASP A 200 -1.42 -7.22 -3.47
N ASN A 201 -0.63 -8.26 -3.65
CA ASN A 201 0.36 -8.71 -2.69
C ASN A 201 1.75 -8.19 -3.13
N PHE A 202 2.06 -6.96 -2.75
CA PHE A 202 3.41 -6.40 -2.91
C PHE A 202 4.40 -7.11 -1.99
N LEU A 203 5.60 -7.39 -2.49
CA LEU A 203 6.70 -7.82 -1.63
C LEU A 203 7.18 -6.65 -0.76
N VAL A 204 7.86 -6.96 0.35
CA VAL A 204 8.45 -5.92 1.22
C VAL A 204 9.31 -4.95 0.42
N CYS A 205 10.11 -5.42 -0.54
CA CYS A 205 10.94 -4.57 -1.39
C CYS A 205 10.17 -3.64 -2.33
N GLU A 206 8.86 -3.85 -2.52
CA GLU A 206 7.94 -3.05 -3.33
C GLU A 206 7.00 -2.19 -2.48
N THR A 207 7.15 -2.24 -1.15
CA THR A 207 6.28 -1.50 -0.22
C THR A 207 6.87 -0.14 0.14
N ILE A 208 5.96 0.80 0.36
CA ILE A 208 6.24 2.10 0.95
C ILE A 208 5.37 2.20 2.21
N GLU A 209 5.97 2.54 3.33
CA GLU A 209 5.29 2.66 4.62
C GLU A 209 5.54 4.07 5.16
N PHE A 210 4.45 4.82 5.28
CA PHE A 210 4.41 6.09 5.99
C PHE A 210 3.81 5.86 7.38
N VAL A 211 4.46 6.42 8.40
CA VAL A 211 3.88 6.61 9.73
C VAL A 211 3.79 8.11 9.98
N LEU A 212 2.57 8.61 10.17
CA LEU A 212 2.29 10.04 10.32
C LEU A 212 1.62 10.27 11.67
N ASP A 213 1.99 11.37 12.33
CA ASP A 213 1.36 11.81 13.58
C ASP A 213 0.01 12.51 13.30
N TRP A 214 -0.89 11.78 12.65
CA TRP A 214 -2.21 12.24 12.24
C TRP A 214 -3.30 11.55 13.04
N ASP A 215 -4.34 12.32 13.41
CA ASP A 215 -5.64 11.74 13.73
C ASP A 215 -6.44 11.51 12.44
N PRO A 216 -6.81 10.25 12.11
CA PRO A 216 -7.63 9.95 10.93
C PRO A 216 -9.00 10.64 10.91
N ALA A 217 -9.49 11.14 12.05
CA ALA A 217 -10.75 11.89 12.13
C ALA A 217 -10.64 13.31 11.55
N GLU A 218 -9.44 13.88 11.56
CA GLU A 218 -9.12 15.25 11.14
C GLU A 218 -8.56 15.33 9.72
N HIS A 219 -8.31 14.18 9.10
CA HIS A 219 -7.70 14.08 7.77
C HIS A 219 -8.64 13.44 6.75
N LEU A 220 -8.48 13.86 5.50
CA LEU A 220 -9.26 13.43 4.35
C LEU A 220 -8.45 12.54 3.41
N LEU A 221 -9.14 11.81 2.54
CA LEU A 221 -8.48 11.06 1.47
C LEU A 221 -7.65 11.98 0.55
N ASN A 222 -8.05 13.23 0.38
CA ASN A 222 -7.27 14.22 -0.36
C ASN A 222 -5.90 14.54 0.29
N ASP A 223 -5.78 14.45 1.62
CA ASP A 223 -4.49 14.66 2.29
C ASP A 223 -3.49 13.56 1.93
N ILE A 224 -3.95 12.34 1.68
CA ILE A 224 -3.11 11.26 1.15
C ILE A 224 -2.65 11.57 -0.27
N ARG A 225 -3.54 12.09 -1.13
CA ARG A 225 -3.16 12.50 -2.49
C ARG A 225 -2.08 13.59 -2.44
N ARG A 226 -2.26 14.58 -1.56
CA ARG A 226 -1.28 15.66 -1.33
C ARG A 226 0.06 15.12 -0.81
N LEU A 227 0.01 14.17 0.13
CA LEU A 227 1.20 13.49 0.67
C LEU A 227 1.98 12.78 -0.43
N MET A 228 1.30 11.97 -1.26
CA MET A 228 1.96 11.21 -2.33
C MET A 228 2.57 12.14 -3.38
N GLU A 229 1.88 13.22 -3.74
CA GLU A 229 2.38 14.21 -4.68
C GLU A 229 3.59 14.98 -4.13
N LYS A 230 3.57 15.39 -2.85
CA LYS A 230 4.73 16.04 -2.23
C LYS A 230 5.91 15.08 -2.04
N ALA A 231 5.66 13.82 -1.71
CA ALA A 231 6.71 12.83 -1.48
C ALA A 231 7.43 12.41 -2.77
N PHE A 232 6.68 12.17 -3.84
CA PHE A 232 7.19 11.49 -5.04
C PHE A 232 7.04 12.30 -6.32
N GLN A 233 6.31 13.41 -6.29
CA GLN A 233 5.97 14.23 -7.46
C GLN A 233 5.37 13.33 -8.54
N GLY A 234 5.58 13.61 -9.82
CA GLY A 234 4.95 12.88 -10.95
C GLY A 234 5.06 11.34 -10.97
N LEU A 235 5.78 10.71 -10.03
CA LEU A 235 5.79 9.26 -9.81
C LEU A 235 4.60 8.77 -8.95
N SER A 236 3.87 9.67 -8.28
CA SER A 236 2.72 9.39 -7.39
C SER A 236 1.64 8.54 -8.08
N ARG A 237 1.44 8.75 -9.39
CA ARG A 237 0.46 8.05 -10.24
C ARG A 237 0.69 6.54 -10.37
N ARG A 238 1.91 6.07 -10.06
CA ARG A 238 2.29 4.64 -10.13
C ARG A 238 2.22 3.94 -8.77
N ILE A 239 1.82 4.66 -7.72
CA ILE A 239 1.77 4.17 -6.34
C ILE A 239 0.33 3.79 -6.01
N ILE A 240 0.16 2.62 -5.42
CA ILE A 240 -1.13 2.07 -5.04
C ILE A 240 -1.22 2.04 -3.52
N VAL A 241 -2.16 2.79 -2.95
CA VAL A 241 -2.47 2.68 -1.51
C VAL A 241 -3.13 1.32 -1.26
N LYS A 242 -2.52 0.50 -0.39
CA LYS A 242 -2.95 -0.86 -0.08
C LYS A 242 -3.89 -0.90 1.11
N SER A 243 -3.47 -0.29 2.22
CA SER A 243 -4.20 -0.31 3.48
C SER A 243 -3.77 0.85 4.37
N MET A 244 -4.62 1.13 5.35
CA MET A 244 -4.32 2.06 6.43
C MET A 244 -4.66 1.42 7.77
N HIS A 245 -3.82 1.67 8.75
CA HIS A 245 -3.98 1.16 10.10
C HIS A 245 -3.89 2.31 11.10
N LYS A 246 -4.74 2.28 12.12
CA LYS A 246 -4.77 3.24 13.22
C LYS A 246 -4.15 2.61 14.47
N GLY A 247 -3.21 3.34 15.06
CA GLY A 247 -2.81 3.22 16.46
C GLY A 247 -2.89 4.61 17.10
N ASN A 248 -1.80 5.03 17.78
CA ASN A 248 -1.60 6.42 18.18
C ASN A 248 -1.19 7.34 17.00
N SER A 249 -0.91 6.73 15.85
CA SER A 249 -0.55 7.35 14.58
C SER A 249 -1.29 6.63 13.45
N ILE A 250 -1.30 7.22 12.26
CA ILE A 250 -1.76 6.52 11.05
C ILE A 250 -0.56 5.87 10.35
N VAL A 251 -0.72 4.60 9.98
CA VAL A 251 0.22 3.89 9.11
C VAL A 251 -0.43 3.73 7.74
N ILE A 252 0.20 4.25 6.70
CA ILE A 252 -0.24 4.13 5.31
C ILE A 252 0.73 3.19 4.59
N ILE A 253 0.20 2.07 4.10
CA ILE A 253 0.96 1.09 3.31
C ILE A 253 0.61 1.27 1.84
N CYS A 254 1.63 1.46 1.02
CA CYS A 254 1.50 1.56 -0.42
C CYS A 254 2.40 0.53 -1.12
N GLY A 255 2.05 0.21 -2.36
CA GLY A 255 2.87 -0.58 -3.27
C GLY A 255 3.30 0.24 -4.47
N ALA A 256 4.50 -0.03 -4.98
CA ALA A 256 5.00 0.57 -6.20
C ALA A 256 5.79 -0.46 -7.03
N PRO A 257 5.87 -0.28 -8.36
CA PRO A 257 6.68 -1.14 -9.21
C PRO A 257 8.16 -1.18 -8.79
N THR A 258 8.75 -2.38 -8.70
CA THR A 258 10.16 -2.58 -8.31
C THR A 258 11.14 -1.64 -9.02
N HIS A 259 10.97 -1.43 -10.33
CA HIS A 259 11.88 -0.59 -11.12
C HIS A 259 11.86 0.91 -10.73
N LEU A 260 10.84 1.37 -9.99
CA LEU A 260 10.73 2.75 -9.52
C LEU A 260 11.29 2.95 -8.11
N MET A 261 11.60 1.88 -7.37
CA MET A 261 11.93 1.98 -5.94
C MET A 261 13.12 2.90 -5.64
N ASN A 262 14.18 2.84 -6.45
CA ASN A 262 15.33 3.74 -6.28
C ASN A 262 14.99 5.21 -6.55
N ALA A 263 14.19 5.48 -7.58
CA ALA A 263 13.73 6.83 -7.90
C ALA A 263 12.82 7.38 -6.79
N LEU A 264 11.94 6.55 -6.25
CA LEU A 264 11.07 6.90 -5.12
C LEU A 264 11.87 7.22 -3.87
N GLN A 265 12.91 6.43 -3.55
CA GLN A 265 13.81 6.72 -2.44
C GLN A 265 14.52 8.06 -2.59
N LEU A 266 15.05 8.36 -3.79
CA LEU A 266 15.71 9.64 -4.04
C LEU A 266 14.74 10.82 -3.86
N ARG A 267 13.56 10.76 -4.50
CA ARG A 267 12.54 11.81 -4.38
C ARG A 267 12.04 12.00 -2.96
N ALA A 268 11.84 10.92 -2.22
CA ALA A 268 11.45 11.01 -0.82
C ALA A 268 12.50 11.69 0.05
N ARG A 269 13.79 11.47 -0.22
CA ARG A 269 14.89 12.15 0.48
C ARG A 269 14.92 13.64 0.17
N ASP A 270 14.80 14.00 -1.12
CA ASP A 270 14.81 15.40 -1.56
C ASP A 270 13.65 16.20 -0.94
N ASN A 271 12.50 15.56 -0.73
CA ASN A 271 11.32 16.19 -0.17
C ASN A 271 11.15 15.97 1.35
N LEU A 272 12.16 15.43 2.03
CA LEU A 272 12.02 14.95 3.41
C LEU A 272 11.61 16.06 4.39
N THR A 273 12.17 17.26 4.26
CA THR A 273 11.83 18.42 5.11
C THR A 273 10.34 18.76 5.02
N VAL A 274 9.79 18.79 3.79
CA VAL A 274 8.37 19.05 3.56
C VAL A 274 7.51 17.97 4.21
N LEU A 275 7.90 16.70 4.09
CA LEU A 275 7.17 15.59 4.71
C LEU A 275 7.17 15.70 6.25
N GLN A 276 8.28 16.15 6.83
CA GLN A 276 8.39 16.34 8.29
C GLN A 276 7.51 17.49 8.78
N GLU A 277 7.57 18.64 8.11
CA GLU A 277 6.92 19.87 8.55
C GLU A 277 5.44 19.93 8.18
N GLU A 278 5.07 19.62 6.94
CA GLU A 278 3.68 19.75 6.45
C GLU A 278 2.82 18.52 6.77
N PHE A 279 3.43 17.34 6.91
CA PHE A 279 2.70 16.06 7.06
C PHE A 279 2.99 15.36 8.38
N ALA A 280 3.71 15.99 9.31
CA ALA A 280 4.06 15.41 10.61
C ALA A 280 4.62 13.98 10.49
N LEU A 281 5.50 13.77 9.49
CA LEU A 281 6.09 12.46 9.24
C LEU A 281 6.87 12.00 10.47
N MET A 282 6.58 10.79 10.92
CA MET A 282 7.29 10.12 12.02
C MET A 282 8.28 9.10 11.49
N ARG A 283 7.88 8.32 10.47
CA ARG A 283 8.74 7.30 9.84
C ARG A 283 8.36 7.10 8.39
N LEU A 284 9.37 6.95 7.52
CA LEU A 284 9.21 6.57 6.12
C LEU A 284 10.15 5.43 5.80
N LYS A 285 9.58 4.31 5.35
CA LYS A 285 10.31 3.15 4.85
C LYS A 285 9.92 2.89 3.40
N ILE A 286 10.90 2.63 2.55
CA ILE A 286 10.74 2.33 1.13
C ILE A 286 11.54 1.07 0.81
N GLY A 287 10.84 -0.02 0.56
CA GLY A 287 11.44 -1.34 0.49
C GLY A 287 12.04 -1.74 1.84
N HIS A 288 13.30 -2.14 1.81
CA HIS A 288 14.08 -2.40 3.02
C HIS A 288 14.76 -1.14 3.59
N CYS A 289 14.72 -0.01 2.88
CA CYS A 289 15.40 1.22 3.28
C CYS A 289 14.53 2.07 4.21
N THR A 290 15.02 2.36 5.41
CA THR A 290 14.46 3.42 6.26
C THR A 290 14.98 4.75 5.74
N VAL A 291 14.10 5.52 5.09
CA VAL A 291 14.44 6.87 4.58
C VAL A 291 14.50 7.86 5.74
N TYR A 292 13.61 7.71 6.71
CA TYR A 292 13.55 8.56 7.88
C TYR A 292 12.87 7.85 9.05
N ASP A 293 13.37 8.09 10.25
CA ASP A 293 12.74 7.70 11.51
C ASP A 293 13.05 8.78 12.57
N ARG A 294 12.00 9.45 13.06
CA ARG A 294 12.11 10.52 14.06
C ARG A 294 12.72 10.01 15.37
N THR A 295 12.44 8.77 15.76
CA THR A 295 12.97 8.20 17.01
C THR A 295 14.45 7.94 16.93
N ILE A 296 14.95 7.49 15.77
CA ILE A 296 16.39 7.30 15.52
C ILE A 296 17.09 8.65 15.51
N ARG A 297 16.59 9.63 14.75
CA ARG A 297 17.20 10.97 14.68
C ARG A 297 17.23 11.68 16.03
N ASN A 298 16.17 11.58 16.83
CA ASN A 298 16.15 12.20 18.16
C ASN A 298 17.20 11.58 19.10
N LYS A 299 17.45 10.26 18.99
CA LYS A 299 18.50 9.59 19.77
C LYS A 299 19.89 10.05 19.33
N GLU A 300 20.14 10.12 18.01
CA GLU A 300 21.41 10.62 17.45
C GLU A 300 21.69 12.06 17.90
N LEU A 301 20.69 12.95 17.83
CA LEU A 301 20.82 14.34 18.28
C LEU A 301 21.12 14.45 19.79
N LYS A 302 20.52 13.57 20.61
CA LYS A 302 20.77 13.54 22.06
C LYS A 302 22.21 13.13 22.36
N ILE A 303 22.73 12.12 21.65
CA ILE A 303 24.13 11.67 21.79
C ILE A 303 25.08 12.80 21.40
N VAL A 304 24.86 13.44 20.25
CA VAL A 304 25.71 14.56 19.79
C VAL A 304 25.68 15.73 20.78
N ALA A 305 24.51 16.06 21.34
CA ALA A 305 24.39 17.13 22.33
C ALA A 305 25.19 16.81 23.62
N GLU A 306 25.12 15.56 24.09
CA GLU A 306 25.89 15.10 25.26
C GLU A 306 27.41 15.14 25.01
N GLU A 307 27.87 14.79 23.79
CA GLU A 307 29.28 14.87 23.40
C GLU A 307 29.80 16.31 23.32
N ILE A 308 28.98 17.24 22.81
CA ILE A 308 29.32 18.68 22.77
C ILE A 308 29.45 19.23 24.20
N GLU A 309 28.49 18.93 25.08
CA GLU A 309 28.50 19.38 26.47
C GLU A 309 29.73 18.85 27.23
N LEU A 310 30.13 17.60 26.97
CA LEU A 310 31.34 17.01 27.55
C LEU A 310 32.62 17.71 27.06
N CYS A 311 32.71 18.00 25.76
CA CYS A 311 33.84 18.73 25.18
C CYS A 311 33.93 20.17 25.72
N GLU A 312 32.80 20.88 25.85
CA GLU A 312 32.75 22.23 26.42
C GLU A 312 33.18 22.23 27.90
N GLY A 313 32.74 21.25 28.69
CA GLY A 313 33.16 21.09 30.08
C GLY A 313 34.66 20.80 30.27
N GLU A 314 35.27 20.06 29.35
CA GLU A 314 36.72 19.81 29.35
C GLU A 314 37.53 21.06 28.95
N LEU A 315 37.05 21.84 27.97
CA LEU A 315 37.66 23.10 27.57
C LEU A 315 37.66 24.14 28.70
N VAL A 316 36.57 24.22 29.48
CA VAL A 316 36.50 25.11 30.66
C VAL A 316 37.52 24.71 31.73
N LYS A 317 37.72 23.41 31.96
CA LYS A 317 38.71 22.89 32.93
C LYS A 317 40.16 23.10 32.51
N MET A 318 40.45 23.13 31.21
CA MET A 318 41.81 23.42 30.71
C MET A 318 42.16 24.91 30.74
N ASN A 319 41.14 25.79 30.72
CA ASN A 319 41.31 27.24 30.72
C ASN A 319 41.19 27.87 32.12
N SER A 320 40.99 27.06 33.17
CA SER A 320 40.92 27.44 34.58
C SER A 320 42.16 26.98 35.35
#